data_AF-A0A9P0M0T7-F1
#
_entry.id   AF-A0A9P0M0T7-F1
#
_cell.length_a   1.000
_cell.length_b   1.000
_cell.length_c   1.000
_cell.angle_alpha   90.00
_cell.angle_beta   90.00
_cell.angle_gamma   90.00
#
_symmetry.space_group_name_H-M   'P 1'
#
loop_
_entity.id
_entity.type
_entity.pdbx_description
1 polymer ?
#
loop_
_entity_poly.entity_id
_entity_poly.type
_entity_poly.pdbx_seq_one_letter_code
_entity_poly.pdbx_strand_id
1 'polypeptide(L)'
;MRSDIVSTDEQLNEKSPKIVILSNIDVSNFNQISETQTKTTTKKKRTKCKFCQTDVTNFERHLERNHDDTKEVQDMMSFPKSHPERKKILSLLRNAANFTEYLKGNVQPKYHYKTESKEYYPCSRCKAMLSKSYLSRHKKNCILKHTNNNEIRKMNSLAASQTLIASSFDENSNLHKLRVKEEVFDRMKPDYISLVAKSDYLIYNFGENYLKKHRRE
;
A
#
# COMPACT_ATOMS: atom_id res chain seq x y z
N MET A 1 62.98 40.15 3.44
CA MET A 1 63.41 39.15 4.45
C MET A 1 62.13 38.43 4.87
N ARG A 2 61.84 37.23 4.36
CA ARG A 2 61.95 35.92 5.07
C ARG A 2 61.56 36.08 6.56
N SER A 3 60.53 35.42 7.08
CA SER A 3 60.31 33.96 7.01
C SER A 3 58.90 33.53 7.44
N ASP A 4 58.54 32.35 6.93
CA ASP A 4 57.38 31.51 7.21
C ASP A 4 57.17 31.14 8.70
N ILE A 5 55.95 30.72 9.07
CA ILE A 5 55.66 29.45 9.77
C ILE A 5 54.14 29.17 9.72
N VAL A 6 53.87 27.93 9.29
CA VAL A 6 52.63 27.15 9.28
C VAL A 6 52.24 26.71 10.71
N SER A 7 50.95 26.64 11.06
CA SER A 7 50.31 25.36 11.43
C SER A 7 48.84 25.51 11.80
N THR A 8 48.11 24.50 11.36
CA THR A 8 46.73 24.11 11.65
C THR A 8 46.50 23.78 13.11
N ASP A 9 45.21 23.77 13.51
CA ASP A 9 44.53 22.77 14.35
C ASP A 9 43.20 23.40 14.80
N GLU A 10 42.10 22.71 15.07
CA GLU A 10 41.57 21.39 14.76
C GLU A 10 40.11 21.46 15.27
N GLN A 11 39.24 20.63 14.72
CA GLN A 11 37.80 20.59 14.99
C GLN A 11 37.47 20.37 16.47
N LEU A 12 36.41 21.02 17.00
CA LEU A 12 35.51 20.36 17.94
C LEU A 12 34.04 20.71 17.64
N ASN A 13 33.41 19.70 17.05
CA ASN A 13 32.00 19.53 16.77
C ASN A 13 31.30 19.03 18.04
N GLU A 14 30.46 19.85 18.67
CA GLU A 14 29.45 19.40 19.64
C GLU A 14 28.05 19.59 19.07
N LYS A 15 27.59 18.55 18.35
CA LYS A 15 26.16 18.34 18.08
C LYS A 15 25.52 17.75 19.33
N SER A 16 24.74 18.56 20.04
CA SER A 16 23.65 18.03 20.86
C SER A 16 22.42 17.80 19.96
N PRO A 17 21.76 16.63 20.04
CA PRO A 17 20.68 16.28 19.14
C PRO A 17 19.42 17.07 19.52
N LYS A 18 18.98 17.97 18.62
CA LYS A 18 17.60 18.45 18.62
C LYS A 18 16.70 17.27 18.27
N ILE A 19 15.98 16.80 19.28
CA ILE A 19 14.88 15.85 19.15
C ILE A 19 13.84 16.48 18.21
N VAL A 20 13.76 15.98 16.97
CA VAL A 20 12.70 16.35 16.02
C VAL A 20 11.54 15.39 16.24
N ILE A 21 10.56 15.86 17.01
CA ILE A 21 9.27 15.19 17.22
C ILE A 21 8.43 15.36 15.95
N LEU A 22 8.17 14.23 15.27
CA LEU A 22 6.95 13.90 14.50
C LEU A 22 6.23 15.04 13.75
N SER A 23 6.73 15.47 12.59
CA SER A 23 5.97 16.41 11.73
C SER A 23 5.98 16.15 10.23
N ASN A 24 6.59 15.08 9.71
CA ASN A 24 6.75 14.92 8.26
C ASN A 24 6.06 13.66 7.71
N ILE A 25 4.77 13.50 8.00
CA ILE A 25 3.91 12.77 7.05
C ILE A 25 3.42 13.83 6.06
N ASP A 26 4.11 13.92 4.93
CA ASP A 26 3.71 14.78 3.83
C ASP A 26 2.51 14.15 3.10
N VAL A 27 1.32 14.25 3.72
CA VAL A 27 0.03 13.82 3.14
C VAL A 27 -0.29 14.59 1.85
N SER A 28 0.45 15.68 1.58
CA SER A 28 0.31 16.48 0.36
C SER A 28 0.78 15.75 -0.91
N ASN A 29 1.59 14.70 -0.78
CA ASN A 29 2.10 13.95 -1.95
C ASN A 29 1.12 12.95 -2.57
N PHE A 30 -0.08 12.77 -2.00
CA PHE A 30 -1.11 11.93 -2.64
C PHE A 30 -1.66 12.54 -3.95
N ASN A 31 -1.52 13.85 -4.12
CA ASN A 31 -1.99 14.59 -5.30
C ASN A 31 -0.96 14.69 -6.44
N GLN A 32 0.24 14.11 -6.28
CA GLN A 32 1.28 14.09 -7.32
C GLN A 32 1.80 12.68 -7.62
N ILE A 33 0.91 11.69 -7.70
CA ILE A 33 1.24 10.45 -8.41
C ILE A 33 1.04 10.69 -9.92
N SER A 34 1.87 11.57 -10.48
CA SER A 34 1.96 11.84 -11.91
C SER A 34 3.00 10.91 -12.55
N GLU A 35 2.49 10.06 -13.43
CA GLU A 35 3.13 9.41 -14.58
C GLU A 35 4.68 9.37 -14.64
N THR A 36 5.24 8.18 -14.49
CA THR A 36 6.40 7.80 -15.32
C THR A 36 5.90 7.09 -16.57
N GLN A 37 5.66 7.86 -17.64
CA GLN A 37 5.54 7.31 -18.98
C GLN A 37 6.93 6.85 -19.44
N THR A 38 7.18 5.54 -19.50
CA THR A 38 8.29 5.04 -20.32
C THR A 38 7.73 4.60 -21.67
N LYS A 39 8.10 5.35 -22.71
CA LYS A 39 7.86 5.06 -24.13
C LYS A 39 8.33 3.65 -24.52
N THR A 40 7.60 3.13 -25.49
CA THR A 40 7.70 1.86 -26.22
C THR A 40 9.10 1.27 -26.42
N THR A 41 9.31 0.08 -25.86
CA THR A 41 9.95 -1.09 -26.48
C THR A 41 9.25 -2.31 -25.88
N THR A 42 9.09 -3.43 -26.59
CA THR A 42 8.46 -4.68 -26.11
C THR A 42 9.28 -5.36 -25.01
N LYS A 43 9.63 -4.62 -23.95
CA LYS A 43 10.26 -5.15 -22.74
C LYS A 43 9.23 -5.97 -21.99
N LYS A 44 9.57 -7.23 -21.70
CA LYS A 44 8.74 -8.13 -20.88
C LYS A 44 8.33 -7.40 -19.61
N LYS A 45 7.03 -7.41 -19.28
CA LYS A 45 6.48 -6.76 -18.08
C LYS A 45 7.26 -7.25 -16.85
N ARG A 46 7.95 -6.33 -16.19
CA ARG A 46 8.68 -6.59 -14.95
C ARG A 46 7.72 -6.55 -13.77
N THR A 47 7.97 -7.38 -12.77
CA THR A 47 7.22 -7.45 -11.53
C THR A 47 8.21 -7.31 -10.38
N LYS A 48 7.95 -6.41 -9.45
CA LYS A 48 8.73 -6.28 -8.22
C LYS A 48 8.52 -7.51 -7.35
N CYS A 49 9.59 -8.10 -6.83
CA CYS A 49 9.49 -9.15 -5.83
C CYS A 49 9.19 -8.57 -4.45
N LYS A 50 8.20 -9.09 -3.74
CA LYS A 50 7.87 -8.61 -2.39
C LYS A 50 8.95 -8.95 -1.35
N PHE A 51 9.74 -10.01 -1.59
CA PHE A 51 10.71 -10.53 -0.64
C PHE A 51 12.07 -9.84 -0.80
N CYS A 52 12.68 -9.92 -1.99
CA CYS A 52 13.99 -9.31 -2.25
C CYS A 52 13.94 -7.96 -2.96
N GLN A 53 12.75 -7.42 -3.25
CA GLN A 53 12.58 -6.10 -3.89
C GLN A 53 13.28 -5.96 -5.25
N THR A 54 13.58 -7.06 -5.95
CA THR A 54 14.15 -7.04 -7.30
C THR A 54 13.07 -7.05 -8.38
N ASP A 55 13.34 -6.41 -9.52
CA ASP A 55 12.45 -6.45 -10.68
C ASP A 55 12.71 -7.67 -11.56
N VAL A 56 11.73 -8.56 -11.67
CA VAL A 56 11.87 -9.85 -12.34
C VAL A 56 10.92 -10.01 -13.52
N THR A 57 11.38 -10.69 -14.56
CA THR A 57 10.60 -10.96 -15.78
C THR A 57 9.88 -12.30 -15.73
N ASN A 58 10.43 -13.28 -15.00
CA ASN A 58 9.78 -14.57 -14.73
C ASN A 58 9.53 -14.71 -13.23
N PHE A 59 8.46 -14.09 -12.77
CA PHE A 59 8.12 -13.96 -11.35
C PHE A 59 8.00 -15.32 -10.65
N GLU A 60 7.31 -16.28 -11.26
CA GLU A 60 7.11 -17.61 -10.66
C GLU A 60 8.44 -18.36 -10.52
N ARG A 61 9.26 -18.44 -11.58
CA ARG A 61 10.57 -19.08 -11.53
C ARG A 61 11.50 -18.39 -10.52
N HIS A 62 11.41 -17.08 -10.41
CA HIS A 62 12.19 -16.33 -9.42
C HIS A 62 11.83 -16.75 -7.99
N LEU A 63 10.54 -16.83 -7.68
CA LEU A 63 10.06 -17.29 -6.37
C LEU A 63 10.53 -18.71 -6.07
N GLU A 64 10.36 -19.64 -7.01
CA GLU A 64 10.78 -21.05 -6.87
C GLU A 64 12.28 -21.22 -6.58
N ARG A 65 13.14 -20.29 -7.02
CA ARG A 65 14.60 -20.44 -6.93
C ARG A 65 15.26 -19.65 -5.81
N ASN A 66 14.61 -18.59 -5.35
CA ASN A 66 15.23 -17.62 -4.43
C ASN A 66 14.46 -17.49 -3.11
N HIS A 67 13.24 -18.03 -3.04
CA HIS A 67 12.32 -17.86 -1.92
C HIS A 67 11.53 -19.15 -1.61
N ASP A 68 12.11 -20.32 -1.91
CA ASP A 68 11.53 -21.65 -1.65
C ASP A 68 11.41 -22.00 -0.16
N ASP A 69 12.10 -21.25 0.68
CA ASP A 69 12.02 -21.24 2.14
C ASP A 69 10.79 -20.52 2.69
N THR A 70 10.20 -19.61 1.90
CA THR A 70 9.04 -18.83 2.37
C THR A 70 7.76 -19.66 2.30
N LYS A 71 6.98 -19.66 3.40
CA LYS A 71 5.73 -20.42 3.50
C LYS A 71 4.79 -20.20 2.32
N GLU A 72 4.63 -18.96 1.85
CA GLU A 72 3.69 -18.63 0.79
C GLU A 72 4.14 -19.18 -0.59
N VAL A 73 5.46 -19.32 -0.79
CA VAL A 73 6.03 -19.95 -1.99
C VAL A 73 5.97 -21.46 -1.86
N GLN A 74 6.17 -22.04 -0.68
CA GLN A 74 5.94 -23.47 -0.44
C GLN A 74 4.48 -23.85 -0.71
N ASP A 75 3.52 -23.06 -0.18
CA ASP A 75 2.09 -23.22 -0.45
C ASP A 75 1.81 -23.14 -1.96
N MET A 76 2.44 -22.21 -2.68
CA MET A 76 2.35 -22.13 -4.14
C MET A 76 2.93 -23.37 -4.84
N MET A 77 4.08 -23.85 -4.38
CA MET A 77 4.79 -25.00 -4.96
C MET A 77 4.08 -26.34 -4.71
N SER A 78 3.30 -26.44 -3.62
CA SER A 78 2.48 -27.61 -3.31
C SER A 78 1.43 -27.93 -4.39
N PHE A 79 1.05 -26.93 -5.19
CA PHE A 79 0.13 -27.09 -6.30
C PHE A 79 0.88 -27.25 -7.64
N PRO A 80 0.38 -28.08 -8.58
CA PRO A 80 0.90 -28.14 -9.94
C PRO A 80 0.80 -26.80 -10.69
N LYS A 81 1.69 -26.56 -11.67
CA LYS A 81 1.77 -25.30 -12.43
C LYS A 81 0.45 -24.85 -13.08
N SER A 82 -0.38 -25.79 -13.52
CA SER A 82 -1.68 -25.50 -14.14
C SER A 82 -2.80 -25.19 -13.13
N HIS A 83 -2.61 -25.51 -11.84
CA HIS A 83 -3.66 -25.46 -10.84
C HIS A 83 -4.13 -24.01 -10.56
N PRO A 84 -5.45 -23.77 -10.45
CA PRO A 84 -5.99 -22.42 -10.20
C PRO A 84 -5.47 -21.77 -8.90
N GLU A 85 -5.31 -22.55 -7.83
CA GLU A 85 -4.86 -22.01 -6.54
C GLU A 85 -3.42 -21.48 -6.62
N ARG A 86 -2.56 -22.12 -7.41
CA ARG A 86 -1.21 -21.63 -7.67
C ARG A 86 -1.21 -20.26 -8.34
N LYS A 87 -2.06 -20.08 -9.36
CA LYS A 87 -2.25 -18.81 -10.06
C LYS A 87 -2.80 -17.73 -9.12
N LYS A 88 -3.66 -18.11 -8.17
CA LYS A 88 -4.19 -17.23 -7.13
C LYS A 88 -3.10 -16.77 -6.16
N ILE A 89 -2.29 -17.67 -5.62
CA ILE A 89 -1.17 -17.33 -4.73
C ILE A 89 -0.18 -16.40 -5.45
N LEU A 90 0.22 -16.74 -6.69
CA LEU A 90 1.06 -15.88 -7.52
C LEU A 90 0.46 -14.47 -7.68
N SER A 91 -0.84 -14.38 -7.94
CA SER A 91 -1.50 -13.07 -8.08
C SER A 91 -1.49 -12.26 -6.77
N LEU A 92 -1.67 -12.92 -5.62
CA LEU A 92 -1.59 -12.27 -4.31
C LEU A 92 -0.18 -11.75 -4.01
N LEU A 93 0.85 -12.54 -4.32
CA LEU A 93 2.24 -12.13 -4.16
C LEU A 93 2.58 -10.91 -5.04
N ARG A 94 2.13 -10.89 -6.30
CA ARG A 94 2.29 -9.72 -7.18
C ARG A 94 1.54 -8.49 -6.65
N ASN A 95 0.29 -8.66 -6.25
CA ASN A 95 -0.51 -7.56 -5.72
C ASN A 95 0.09 -6.96 -4.45
N ALA A 96 0.66 -7.80 -3.57
CA ALA A 96 1.33 -7.34 -2.36
C ALA A 96 2.57 -6.46 -2.68
N ALA A 97 3.39 -6.89 -3.64
CA ALA A 97 4.52 -6.08 -4.10
C ALA A 97 4.05 -4.76 -4.73
N ASN A 98 3.07 -4.81 -5.63
CA ASN A 98 2.53 -3.61 -6.29
C ASN A 98 1.88 -2.63 -5.29
N PHE A 99 1.24 -3.14 -4.23
CA PHE A 99 0.69 -2.31 -3.17
C PHE A 99 1.79 -1.64 -2.34
N THR A 100 2.88 -2.35 -2.07
CA THR A 100 4.05 -1.77 -1.39
C THR A 100 4.65 -0.62 -2.22
N GLU A 101 4.75 -0.80 -3.53
CA GLU A 101 5.19 0.26 -4.44
C GLU A 101 4.20 1.41 -4.51
N TYR A 102 2.89 1.13 -4.49
CA TYR A 102 1.85 2.16 -4.45
C TYR A 102 1.97 3.06 -3.22
N LEU A 103 2.25 2.49 -2.04
CA LEU A 103 2.46 3.27 -0.81
C LEU A 103 3.71 4.18 -0.89
N LYS A 104 4.66 3.87 -1.77
CA LYS A 104 5.84 4.71 -2.07
C LYS A 104 5.58 5.74 -3.18
N GLY A 105 4.35 5.81 -3.71
CA GLY A 105 3.98 6.69 -4.83
C GLY A 105 4.12 6.05 -6.22
N ASN A 106 4.56 4.79 -6.32
CA ASN A 106 4.74 4.10 -7.59
C ASN A 106 3.52 3.24 -7.96
N VAL A 107 2.63 3.73 -8.82
CA VAL A 107 1.43 2.99 -9.22
C VAL A 107 1.75 1.96 -10.32
N GLN A 108 1.56 0.68 -9.99
CA GLN A 108 1.61 -0.43 -10.95
C GLN A 108 0.20 -1.01 -11.18
N PRO A 109 -0.57 -0.48 -12.16
CA PRO A 109 -1.96 -0.85 -12.31
C PRO A 109 -2.12 -2.28 -12.84
N LYS A 110 -3.16 -2.98 -12.38
CA LYS A 110 -3.47 -4.33 -12.87
C LYS A 110 -3.86 -4.31 -14.35
N TYR A 111 -4.58 -3.27 -14.78
CA TYR A 111 -5.02 -3.05 -16.14
C TYR A 111 -4.54 -1.68 -16.60
N HIS A 112 -3.76 -1.63 -17.69
CA HIS A 112 -3.36 -0.37 -18.31
C HIS A 112 -4.48 0.12 -19.23
N TYR A 113 -4.92 1.36 -19.04
CA TYR A 113 -5.87 2.02 -19.94
C TYR A 113 -5.16 3.16 -20.65
N LYS A 114 -5.50 3.39 -21.93
CA LYS A 114 -4.89 4.43 -22.78
C LYS A 114 -5.30 5.87 -22.41
N THR A 115 -6.07 6.07 -21.34
CA THR A 115 -6.57 7.39 -20.96
C THR A 115 -5.70 7.96 -19.86
N GLU A 116 -5.24 9.19 -20.06
CA GLU A 116 -4.51 9.99 -19.11
C GLU A 116 -5.44 10.38 -17.94
N SER A 117 -4.92 10.36 -16.71
CA SER A 117 -5.66 10.66 -15.47
C SER A 117 -6.71 9.62 -15.02
N LYS A 118 -6.24 8.46 -14.55
CA LYS A 118 -7.05 7.61 -13.66
C LYS A 118 -6.44 7.55 -12.27
N GLU A 119 -7.24 7.87 -11.26
CA GLU A 119 -6.93 7.54 -9.88
C GLU A 119 -7.00 6.02 -9.68
N TYR A 120 -5.96 5.46 -9.06
CA TYR A 120 -5.88 4.05 -8.72
C TYR A 120 -5.96 3.84 -7.21
N TYR A 121 -6.67 2.78 -6.86
CA TYR A 121 -6.97 2.41 -5.49
C TYR A 121 -6.74 0.90 -5.32
N PRO A 122 -6.11 0.47 -4.21
CA PRO A 122 -5.92 -0.94 -3.91
C PRO A 122 -7.24 -1.59 -3.51
N CYS A 123 -7.48 -2.82 -3.95
CA CYS A 123 -8.53 -3.65 -3.35
C CYS A 123 -8.19 -3.96 -1.88
N SER A 124 -9.10 -3.66 -0.95
CA SER A 124 -8.94 -3.94 0.48
C SER A 124 -8.67 -5.41 0.83
N ARG A 125 -9.02 -6.33 -0.09
CA ARG A 125 -8.88 -7.78 0.09
C ARG A 125 -7.62 -8.30 -0.59
N CYS A 126 -7.57 -8.24 -1.91
CA CYS A 126 -6.49 -8.83 -2.70
C CYS A 126 -5.35 -7.88 -3.04
N LYS A 127 -5.44 -6.60 -2.64
CA LYS A 127 -4.43 -5.54 -2.89
C LYS A 127 -4.18 -5.22 -4.37
N ALA A 128 -5.02 -5.71 -5.28
CA ALA A 128 -4.90 -5.36 -6.70
C ALA A 128 -5.10 -3.85 -6.91
N MET A 129 -4.19 -3.22 -7.66
CA MET A 129 -4.28 -1.81 -8.03
C MET A 129 -5.26 -1.61 -9.19
N LEU A 130 -6.36 -0.90 -8.93
CA LEU A 130 -7.51 -0.79 -9.83
C LEU A 130 -7.95 0.66 -9.95
N SER A 131 -8.44 1.07 -11.11
CA SER A 131 -9.06 2.38 -11.23
C SER A 131 -10.35 2.43 -10.40
N LYS A 132 -10.77 3.64 -9.98
CA LYS A 132 -11.99 3.85 -9.19
C LYS A 132 -13.22 3.11 -9.75
N SER A 133 -13.46 3.19 -11.06
CA SER A 133 -14.60 2.53 -11.71
C SER A 133 -14.49 0.99 -11.70
N TYR A 134 -13.28 0.45 -11.86
CA TYR A 134 -13.03 -0.98 -11.81
C TYR A 134 -13.07 -1.56 -10.40
N LEU A 135 -12.62 -0.79 -9.40
CA LEU A 135 -12.60 -1.23 -8.01
C LEU A 135 -14.00 -1.62 -7.50
N SER A 136 -15.03 -0.85 -7.89
CA SER A 136 -16.42 -1.17 -7.55
C SER A 136 -16.91 -2.47 -8.21
N ARG A 137 -16.52 -2.73 -9.47
CA ARG A 137 -16.89 -3.95 -10.21
C ARG A 137 -16.08 -5.17 -9.75
N HIS A 138 -14.84 -4.94 -9.31
CA HIS A 138 -13.89 -5.98 -8.95
C HIS A 138 -14.37 -6.86 -7.80
N LYS A 139 -15.15 -6.33 -6.85
CA LYS A 139 -15.57 -7.08 -5.65
C LYS A 139 -16.29 -8.40 -5.96
N LYS A 140 -17.00 -8.50 -7.09
CA LYS A 140 -17.67 -9.74 -7.54
C LYS A 140 -16.70 -10.81 -8.05
N ASN A 141 -15.57 -10.38 -8.62
CA ASN A 141 -14.57 -11.22 -9.27
C ASN A 141 -13.22 -11.19 -8.54
N CYS A 142 -13.20 -10.69 -7.30
CA CYS A 142 -12.01 -10.66 -6.48
C CYS A 142 -11.56 -12.08 -6.19
N ILE A 143 -10.25 -12.34 -6.29
CA ILE A 143 -9.67 -13.65 -5.95
C ILE A 143 -9.83 -14.00 -4.47
N LEU A 144 -10.13 -13.00 -3.63
CA LEU A 144 -10.48 -13.11 -2.21
C LEU A 144 -11.88 -12.52 -1.93
N LYS A 145 -12.82 -12.67 -2.88
CA LYS A 145 -14.21 -12.23 -2.72
C LYS A 145 -14.87 -12.86 -1.50
N HIS A 146 -15.83 -12.16 -0.92
CA HIS A 146 -16.68 -12.73 0.11
C HIS A 146 -17.51 -13.88 -0.47
N THR A 147 -17.82 -14.87 0.36
CA THR A 147 -18.75 -15.95 0.01
C THR A 147 -20.19 -15.46 0.06
N ASN A 148 -20.49 -14.51 0.96
CA ASN A 148 -21.82 -13.93 1.11
C ASN A 148 -22.07 -12.76 0.14
N ASN A 149 -23.04 -12.93 -0.75
CA ASN A 149 -23.43 -11.92 -1.74
C ASN A 149 -23.92 -10.61 -1.10
N ASN A 150 -24.52 -10.64 0.09
CA ASN A 150 -24.97 -9.44 0.79
C ASN A 150 -23.79 -8.59 1.27
N GLU A 151 -22.71 -9.21 1.76
CA GLU A 151 -21.48 -8.52 2.13
C GLU A 151 -20.84 -7.86 0.92
N ILE A 152 -20.79 -8.56 -0.22
CA ILE A 152 -20.30 -8.00 -1.49
C ILE A 152 -21.10 -6.75 -1.87
N ARG A 153 -22.44 -6.80 -1.77
CA ARG A 153 -23.29 -5.66 -2.15
C ARG A 153 -23.07 -4.46 -1.24
N LYS A 154 -23.09 -4.67 0.08
CA LYS A 154 -22.93 -3.62 1.10
C LYS A 154 -21.54 -2.98 1.12
N MET A 155 -20.50 -3.71 0.70
CA MET A 155 -19.13 -3.19 0.72
C MET A 155 -18.97 -1.97 -0.20
N ASN A 156 -18.64 -0.83 0.42
CA ASN A 156 -18.14 0.35 -0.28
C ASN A 156 -16.65 0.15 -0.58
N SER A 157 -16.33 -0.33 -1.78
CA SER A 157 -14.95 -0.72 -2.13
C SER A 157 -13.95 0.43 -1.99
N LEU A 158 -14.38 1.68 -2.22
CA LEU A 158 -13.48 2.83 -2.15
C LEU A 158 -13.22 3.22 -0.69
N ALA A 159 -14.25 3.22 0.16
CA ALA A 159 -14.09 3.46 1.59
C ALA A 159 -13.17 2.39 2.22
N ALA A 160 -13.38 1.12 1.88
CA ALA A 160 -12.54 0.02 2.34
C ALA A 160 -11.09 0.12 1.81
N SER A 161 -10.91 0.65 0.59
CA SER A 161 -9.59 0.93 0.02
C SER A 161 -8.84 2.00 0.81
N GLN A 162 -9.50 3.13 1.12
CA GLN A 162 -8.93 4.17 1.97
C GLN A 162 -8.58 3.63 3.37
N THR A 163 -9.42 2.77 3.95
CA THR A 163 -9.14 2.12 5.24
C THR A 163 -7.89 1.25 5.17
N LEU A 164 -7.70 0.49 4.08
CA LEU A 164 -6.47 -0.30 3.86
C LEU A 164 -5.23 0.61 3.77
N ILE A 165 -5.33 1.73 3.03
CA ILE A 165 -4.24 2.71 2.90
C ILE A 165 -3.88 3.29 4.26
N ALA A 166 -4.86 3.83 4.98
CA ALA A 166 -4.68 4.39 6.31
C ALA A 166 -4.07 3.37 7.29
N SER A 167 -4.55 2.13 7.29
CA SER A 167 -4.00 1.06 8.14
C SER A 167 -2.55 0.70 7.80
N SER A 168 -2.08 0.99 6.58
CA SER A 168 -0.71 0.69 6.17
C SER A 168 0.28 1.77 6.60
N PHE A 169 -0.20 2.98 6.92
CA PHE A 169 0.59 4.08 7.48
C PHE A 169 0.53 4.13 9.01
N ASP A 170 -0.30 3.30 9.64
CA ASP A 170 -0.38 3.20 11.08
C ASP A 170 0.78 2.36 11.64
N GLU A 171 1.89 3.04 11.96
CA GLU A 171 3.13 2.42 12.45
C GLU A 171 2.92 1.53 13.69
N ASN A 172 1.98 1.90 14.55
CA ASN A 172 1.71 1.17 15.79
C ASN A 172 0.70 0.04 15.62
N SER A 173 0.14 -0.16 14.41
CA SER A 173 -0.91 -1.16 14.11
C SER A 173 -2.09 -1.12 15.10
N ASN A 174 -2.39 0.06 15.64
CA ASN A 174 -3.45 0.30 16.61
C ASN A 174 -4.81 0.39 15.93
N LEU A 175 -4.88 0.98 14.74
CA LEU A 175 -6.10 1.24 13.97
C LEU A 175 -6.90 -0.03 13.72
N HIS A 176 -6.22 -1.18 13.58
CA HIS A 176 -6.90 -2.47 13.41
C HIS A 176 -7.74 -2.87 14.63
N LYS A 177 -7.40 -2.40 15.82
CA LYS A 177 -8.06 -2.76 17.09
C LYS A 177 -9.19 -1.80 17.47
N LEU A 178 -9.38 -0.72 16.72
CA LEU A 178 -10.31 0.34 17.09
C LEU A 178 -11.70 0.11 16.51
N ARG A 179 -12.73 0.39 17.31
CA ARG A 179 -14.13 0.31 16.88
C ARG A 179 -14.44 1.31 15.78
N VAL A 180 -13.80 2.49 15.80
CA VAL A 180 -13.96 3.53 14.76
C VAL A 180 -13.73 2.98 13.35
N LYS A 181 -12.77 2.06 13.18
CA LYS A 181 -12.48 1.42 11.90
C LYS A 181 -13.65 0.58 11.40
N GLU A 182 -14.26 -0.21 12.28
CA GLU A 182 -15.33 -1.16 11.93
C GLU A 182 -16.69 -0.46 11.83
N GLU A 183 -16.92 0.54 12.69
CA GLU A 183 -18.22 1.15 12.88
C GLU A 183 -18.42 2.43 12.05
N VAL A 184 -17.36 3.18 11.76
CA VAL A 184 -17.45 4.52 11.14
C VAL A 184 -16.88 4.52 9.72
N PHE A 185 -15.69 3.98 9.51
CA PHE A 185 -14.91 4.22 8.29
C PHE A 185 -15.60 3.78 7.00
N ASP A 186 -16.36 2.68 7.04
CA ASP A 186 -17.09 2.17 5.88
C ASP A 186 -18.33 3.01 5.54
N ARG A 187 -18.83 3.78 6.50
CA ARG A 187 -19.97 4.71 6.33
C ARG A 187 -19.55 6.10 5.88
N MET A 188 -18.29 6.46 6.11
CA MET A 188 -17.74 7.75 5.65
C MET A 188 -17.80 7.83 4.13
N LYS A 189 -18.13 9.02 3.62
CA LYS A 189 -18.09 9.30 2.19
C LYS A 189 -16.64 9.12 1.70
N PRO A 190 -16.36 8.29 0.70
CA PRO A 190 -14.98 8.00 0.31
C PRO A 190 -14.40 9.14 -0.55
N ASP A 191 -14.02 10.22 0.12
CA ASP A 191 -13.39 11.41 -0.42
C ASP A 191 -12.05 11.69 0.28
N TYR A 192 -11.38 12.77 -0.15
CA TYR A 192 -10.09 13.18 0.41
C TYR A 192 -10.17 13.47 1.92
N ILE A 193 -11.24 14.14 2.37
CA ILE A 193 -11.44 14.47 3.79
C ILE A 193 -11.49 13.19 4.62
N SER A 194 -12.23 12.19 4.16
CA SER A 194 -12.32 10.90 4.86
C SER A 194 -11.01 10.13 4.81
N LEU A 195 -10.20 10.25 3.76
CA LEU A 195 -8.86 9.65 3.73
C LEU A 195 -7.94 10.29 4.77
N VAL A 196 -7.93 11.62 4.86
CA VAL A 196 -7.16 12.36 5.89
C VAL A 196 -7.59 11.92 7.29
N ALA A 197 -8.90 11.94 7.57
CA ALA A 197 -9.43 11.56 8.86
C ALA A 197 -9.13 10.10 9.25
N LYS A 198 -9.08 9.18 8.28
CA LYS A 198 -8.71 7.77 8.51
C LYS A 198 -7.22 7.58 8.81
N SER A 199 -6.37 8.42 8.21
CA SER A 199 -4.91 8.27 8.27
C SER A 199 -4.27 9.07 9.40
N ASP A 200 -4.94 10.12 9.87
CA ASP A 200 -4.46 10.95 10.98
C ASP A 200 -4.75 10.29 12.33
N TYR A 201 -3.68 10.03 13.09
CA TYR A 201 -3.73 9.40 14.41
C TYR A 201 -4.62 10.14 15.41
N LEU A 202 -4.55 11.47 15.46
CA LEU A 202 -5.31 12.26 16.42
C LEU A 202 -6.79 12.25 16.07
N ILE A 203 -7.13 12.37 14.78
CA ILE A 203 -8.51 12.41 14.31
C ILE A 203 -9.22 11.08 14.59
N TYR A 204 -8.64 9.94 14.17
CA TYR A 204 -9.33 8.67 14.37
C TYR A 204 -9.41 8.29 15.86
N ASN A 205 -8.42 8.67 16.69
CA ASN A 205 -8.47 8.40 18.13
C ASN A 205 -9.49 9.29 18.84
N PHE A 206 -9.68 10.52 18.38
CA PHE A 206 -10.78 11.36 18.84
C PHE A 206 -12.12 10.67 18.55
N GLY A 207 -12.31 10.18 17.32
CA GLY A 207 -13.52 9.43 16.94
C GLY A 207 -13.73 8.16 17.76
N GLU A 208 -12.66 7.40 18.03
CA GLU A 208 -12.70 6.23 18.90
C GLU A 208 -13.10 6.59 20.34
N ASN A 209 -12.50 7.64 20.90
CA ASN A 209 -12.85 8.11 22.24
C ASN A 209 -14.30 8.60 22.33
N TYR A 210 -14.80 9.24 21.28
CA TYR A 210 -16.20 9.64 21.17
C TYR A 210 -17.12 8.41 21.20
N LEU A 211 -16.82 7.36 20.44
CA LEU A 211 -17.59 6.10 20.43
C LEU A 211 -17.55 5.32 21.75
N LYS A 212 -16.52 5.51 22.57
CA LYS A 212 -16.46 4.93 23.92
C LYS A 212 -17.40 5.65 24.88
N LYS A 213 -17.53 6.97 24.75
CA LYS A 213 -18.35 7.81 25.63
C LYS A 213 -19.82 7.80 25.25
N HIS A 214 -20.12 7.69 23.96
CA HIS A 214 -21.49 7.77 23.44
C HIS A 214 -21.85 6.46 22.74
N ARG A 215 -22.89 5.78 23.23
CA ARG A 215 -23.51 4.68 22.48
C ARG A 215 -24.26 5.27 21.29
N ARG A 216 -24.16 4.60 20.14
CA ARG A 216 -25.04 4.89 19.00
C ARG A 216 -26.44 4.43 19.37
N GLU A 217 -27.36 5.37 19.50
CA GLU A 217 -28.80 5.12 19.50
C GLU A 217 -29.26 4.59 18.14
#